data_AF-X0V4J2-F1
#
_entry.id   AF-X0V4J2-F1
#
_cell.length_a   1.000
_cell.length_b   1.000
_cell.length_c   1.000
_cell.angle_alpha   90.00
_cell.angle_beta   90.00
_cell.angle_gamma   90.00
#
_symmetry.space_group_name_H-M   'P 1'
#
loop_
_entity.id
_entity.type
_entity.pdbx_description
1 polymer ?
#
loop_
_entity_poly.entity_id
_entity_poly.type
_entity_poly.pdbx_seq_one_letter_code
_entity_poly.pdbx_strand_id
1 'polypeptide(L)'
;MKKILLFDTSIGTDNLGDYLIMEAIKLELRNIFRTDFFIHIPTHDKVGENSINKINISDFRFVCGTNLLSSNMNNYNQWKINIWDLRFIKNVILIGVGWWQYQKSPNSYTRVLLSRILHKKYLHSVRDNYTADKLKAIGFKNV
;
A
#
# COMPACT_ATOMS: atom_id res chain seq x y z
N MET A 1 7.54 -18.05 13.38
CA MET A 1 7.24 -16.61 13.48
C MET A 1 7.28 -16.02 12.09
N LYS A 2 6.18 -15.47 11.61
CA LYS A 2 6.10 -14.81 10.31
C LYS A 2 6.67 -13.39 10.39
N LYS A 3 7.08 -12.86 9.24
CA LYS A 3 7.52 -11.47 9.07
C LYS A 3 6.45 -10.70 8.31
N ILE A 4 5.86 -9.71 8.99
CA ILE A 4 4.78 -8.87 8.49
C ILE A 4 5.36 -7.51 8.13
N LEU A 5 5.39 -7.17 6.85
CA LEU A 5 5.87 -5.87 6.41
C LEU A 5 4.71 -4.89 6.26
N LEU A 6 4.88 -3.71 6.84
CA LEU A 6 3.99 -2.56 6.69
C LEU A 6 4.73 -1.46 5.93
N PHE A 7 4.16 -1.07 4.80
CA PHE A 7 4.44 0.21 4.18
C PHE A 7 3.71 1.27 5.01
N ASP A 8 4.47 1.95 5.86
CA ASP A 8 3.98 2.82 6.92
C ASP A 8 3.96 4.27 6.44
N THR A 9 2.75 4.83 6.32
CA THR A 9 2.53 6.21 5.87
C THR A 9 2.82 7.24 6.95
N SER A 10 2.91 6.84 8.23
CA SER A 10 3.20 7.78 9.31
C SER A 10 4.69 8.10 9.43
N ILE A 11 5.57 7.39 8.72
CA ILE A 11 7.01 7.65 8.73
C ILE A 11 7.33 8.71 7.66
N GLY A 12 7.85 9.85 8.09
CA GLY A 12 8.26 10.94 7.19
C GLY A 12 7.12 11.86 6.74
N THR A 13 6.00 11.88 7.48
CA THR A 13 4.88 12.81 7.28
C THR A 13 4.72 13.70 8.51
N ASP A 14 4.33 14.96 8.30
CA ASP A 14 3.94 15.90 9.38
C ASP A 14 2.43 15.85 9.68
N ASN A 15 1.71 14.93 9.04
CA ASN A 15 0.27 14.80 9.17
C ASN A 15 -0.09 13.87 10.35
N LEU A 16 -0.56 14.45 11.45
CA LEU A 16 -1.05 13.71 12.62
C LEU A 16 -2.16 12.70 12.27
N GLY A 17 -2.98 12.98 11.26
CA GLY A 17 -4.02 12.06 10.81
C GLY A 17 -3.44 10.74 10.28
N ASP A 18 -2.33 10.79 9.55
CA ASP A 18 -1.67 9.59 9.02
C ASP A 18 -1.09 8.75 10.17
N TYR A 19 -0.59 9.40 11.24
CA TYR A 19 -0.16 8.72 12.46
C TYR A 19 -1.31 7.98 13.16
N LEU A 20 -2.44 8.66 13.39
CA LEU A 20 -3.59 8.04 14.06
C LEU A 20 -4.17 6.85 13.26
N ILE A 21 -4.24 6.97 11.93
CA ILE A 21 -4.67 5.88 11.05
C ILE A 21 -3.71 4.69 11.19
N MET A 22 -2.41 4.94 11.15
CA MET A 22 -1.41 3.88 11.27
C MET A 22 -1.44 3.19 12.63
N GLU A 23 -1.60 3.94 13.73
CA GLU A 23 -1.72 3.35 15.07
C GLU A 23 -2.96 2.46 15.19
N ALA A 24 -4.11 2.91 14.68
CA ALA A 24 -5.33 2.09 14.66
C ALA A 24 -5.13 0.79 13.86
N ILE A 25 -4.50 0.87 12.68
CA ILE A 25 -4.23 -0.31 11.85
C ILE A 25 -3.23 -1.26 12.54
N LYS A 26 -2.19 -0.74 13.20
CA LYS A 26 -1.21 -1.56 13.93
C LYS A 26 -1.87 -2.32 15.07
N LEU A 27 -2.81 -1.70 15.80
CA LEU A 27 -3.58 -2.37 16.85
C LEU A 27 -4.38 -3.55 16.29
N GLU A 28 -5.12 -3.34 15.20
CA GLU A 28 -5.90 -4.41 14.57
C GLU A 28 -5.01 -5.53 14.00
N LEU A 29 -3.91 -5.18 13.35
CA LEU A 29 -2.98 -6.18 12.83
C LEU A 29 -2.29 -6.96 13.96
N ARG A 30 -1.98 -6.33 15.10
CA ARG A 30 -1.42 -7.02 16.26
C ARG A 30 -2.39 -8.05 16.83
N ASN A 31 -3.69 -7.77 16.82
CA ASN A 31 -4.73 -8.70 17.27
C ASN A 31 -4.79 -9.97 16.41
N ILE A 32 -4.53 -9.83 15.11
CA ILE A 32 -4.50 -10.93 14.14
C ILE A 32 -3.17 -11.69 14.21
N PHE A 33 -2.06 -10.96 14.11
CA PHE A 33 -0.71 -11.50 14.07
C PHE A 33 -0.09 -11.37 15.46
N ARG A 34 -0.59 -12.12 16.45
CA ARG A 34 -0.28 -11.88 17.88
C ARG A 34 1.16 -12.10 18.31
N THR A 35 1.91 -12.98 17.65
CA THR A 35 3.31 -13.29 18.01
C THR A 35 4.28 -13.10 16.84
N ASP A 36 3.80 -12.58 15.71
CA ASP A 36 4.63 -12.36 14.52
C ASP A 36 5.42 -11.04 14.60
N PHE A 37 6.47 -10.97 13.78
CA PHE A 37 7.41 -9.87 13.76
C PHE A 37 6.99 -8.82 12.73
N PHE A 38 6.86 -7.56 13.15
CA PHE A 38 6.50 -6.45 12.27
C PHE A 38 7.73 -5.70 11.78
N ILE A 39 7.76 -5.42 10.48
CA ILE A 39 8.78 -4.62 9.81
C ILE A 39 8.08 -3.40 9.23
N HIS A 40 8.57 -2.20 9.53
CA HIS A 40 8.01 -0.96 9.00
C HIS A 40 8.97 -0.36 7.99
N ILE A 41 8.47 0.02 6.82
CA ILE A 41 9.22 0.78 5.82
C ILE A 41 8.40 2.02 5.41
N PRO A 42 9.02 3.20 5.29
CA PRO A 42 8.31 4.41 4.88
C PRO A 42 7.76 4.29 3.45
N THR A 43 6.62 4.91 3.19
CA THR A 43 6.06 5.08 1.83
C THR A 43 6.56 6.31 1.10
N HIS A 44 7.05 7.30 1.85
CA HIS A 44 7.47 8.61 1.34
C HIS A 44 8.93 8.67 0.88
N ASP A 45 9.71 7.63 1.18
CA ASP A 45 11.10 7.50 0.73
C ASP A 45 11.26 6.44 -0.36
N LYS A 46 12.32 6.59 -1.17
CA LYS A 46 12.70 5.57 -2.15
C LYS A 46 13.07 4.28 -1.44
N VAL A 47 12.64 3.16 -2.00
CA VAL A 47 12.94 1.84 -1.44
C VAL A 47 14.42 1.50 -1.67
N GLY A 48 15.24 1.66 -0.64
CA GLY A 48 16.65 1.30 -0.65
C GLY A 48 16.89 -0.22 -0.54
N GLU A 49 18.14 -0.64 -0.69
CA GLU A 49 18.55 -2.06 -0.69
C GLU A 49 18.15 -2.79 0.60
N ASN A 50 18.31 -2.14 1.76
CA ASN A 50 17.87 -2.71 3.03
C ASN A 50 16.35 -2.97 3.05
N SER A 51 15.54 -2.04 2.54
CA SER A 51 14.09 -2.21 2.44
C SER A 51 13.72 -3.33 1.48
N ILE A 52 14.42 -3.46 0.35
CA ILE A 52 14.26 -4.57 -0.61
C ILE A 52 14.51 -5.92 0.08
N ASN A 53 15.59 -6.05 0.83
CA ASN A 53 15.91 -7.29 1.55
C ASN A 53 14.79 -7.63 2.55
N LYS A 54 14.27 -6.64 3.27
CA LYS A 54 13.12 -6.83 4.17
C LYS A 54 11.85 -7.23 3.43
N ILE A 55 11.56 -6.63 2.27
CA ILE A 55 10.42 -7.00 1.41
C ILE A 55 10.53 -8.46 0.96
N ASN A 56 11.71 -8.91 0.55
CA ASN A 56 11.93 -10.25 0.04
C ASN A 56 11.72 -11.34 1.09
N ILE A 57 12.13 -11.09 2.34
CA ILE A 57 11.99 -12.05 3.45
C ILE A 57 10.62 -12.02 4.14
N SER A 58 9.72 -11.11 3.75
CA SER A 58 8.42 -10.94 4.40
C SER A 58 7.35 -11.86 3.82
N ASP A 59 6.58 -12.48 4.72
CA ASP A 59 5.50 -13.40 4.37
C ASP A 59 4.26 -12.64 3.90
N PHE A 60 3.97 -11.51 4.55
CA PHE A 60 2.89 -10.61 4.19
C PHE A 60 3.40 -9.17 4.04
N ARG A 61 2.79 -8.45 3.11
CA ARG A 61 3.13 -7.05 2.80
C ARG A 61 1.84 -6.26 2.75
N PHE A 62 1.67 -5.34 3.69
CA PHE A 62 0.51 -4.47 3.76
C PHE A 62 0.89 -3.03 3.44
N VAL A 63 0.04 -2.37 2.67
CA VAL A 63 0.04 -0.92 2.54
C VAL A 63 -1.18 -0.40 3.26
N CYS A 64 -0.92 0.50 4.21
CA CYS A 64 -1.91 0.92 5.17
C CYS A 64 -2.15 2.42 5.01
N GLY A 65 -3.42 2.82 4.95
CA GLY A 65 -3.81 4.19 5.22
C GLY A 65 -3.48 5.25 4.16
N THR A 66 -4.10 6.40 4.45
CA THR A 66 -4.26 7.66 3.69
C THR A 66 -4.67 7.55 2.22
N ASN A 67 -4.80 8.70 1.57
CA ASN A 67 -5.18 8.85 0.16
C ASN A 67 -4.00 8.54 -0.77
N LEU A 68 -3.42 7.36 -0.61
CA LEU A 68 -2.13 6.99 -1.17
C LEU A 68 -2.16 6.71 -2.68
N LEU A 69 -3.30 6.24 -3.20
CA LEU A 69 -3.45 5.88 -4.62
C LEU A 69 -3.79 7.10 -5.47
N SER A 70 -3.38 7.14 -6.73
CA SER A 70 -3.76 8.21 -7.66
C SER A 70 -3.90 7.67 -9.07
N SER A 71 -4.61 8.37 -9.95
CA SER A 71 -4.77 8.00 -11.37
C SER A 71 -3.51 8.23 -12.20
N ASN A 72 -2.55 8.99 -11.65
CA ASN A 72 -1.31 9.38 -12.33
C ASN A 72 -0.11 9.18 -11.39
N MET A 73 0.14 7.94 -10.96
CA MET A 73 1.24 7.60 -10.04
C MET A 73 2.64 7.80 -10.63
N ASN A 74 2.76 8.12 -11.91
CA ASN A 74 4.01 8.57 -12.54
C ASN A 74 4.33 10.05 -12.24
N ASN A 75 3.32 10.87 -11.92
CA ASN A 75 3.49 12.31 -11.69
C ASN A 75 3.19 12.69 -10.24
N TYR A 76 2.10 12.16 -9.68
CA TYR A 76 1.70 12.40 -8.30
C TYR A 76 1.70 11.08 -7.52
N ASN A 77 2.75 10.89 -6.74
CA ASN A 77 3.01 9.66 -6.03
C ASN A 77 3.22 9.90 -4.53
N GLN A 78 2.15 9.77 -3.76
CA GLN A 78 2.26 9.69 -2.29
C GLN A 78 2.96 8.40 -1.88
N TRP A 79 2.64 7.30 -2.57
CA TRP A 79 3.47 6.09 -2.55
C TRP A 79 4.63 6.25 -3.52
N LYS A 80 5.85 6.46 -3.02
CA LYS A 80 7.06 6.65 -3.84
C LYS A 80 7.57 5.35 -4.48
N ILE A 81 6.74 4.76 -5.33
CA ILE A 81 7.04 3.57 -6.12
C ILE A 81 7.00 3.86 -7.62
N ASN A 82 7.80 3.14 -8.38
CA ASN A 82 7.87 3.21 -9.82
C ASN A 82 7.93 1.82 -10.47
N ILE A 83 8.01 1.78 -11.81
CA ILE A 83 8.00 0.52 -12.57
C ILE A 83 9.22 -0.38 -12.27
N TRP A 84 10.35 0.18 -11.85
CA TRP A 84 11.56 -0.57 -11.49
C TRP A 84 11.39 -1.29 -10.16
N ASP A 85 10.62 -0.71 -9.25
CA ASP A 85 10.34 -1.30 -7.94
C ASP A 85 9.49 -2.58 -8.05
N LEU A 86 8.79 -2.78 -9.17
CA LEU A 86 8.02 -4.00 -9.46
C LEU A 86 8.84 -5.28 -9.42
N ARG A 87 10.16 -5.19 -9.59
CA ARG A 87 11.05 -6.34 -9.48
C ARG A 87 11.07 -6.92 -8.07
N PHE A 88 10.81 -6.08 -7.07
CA PHE A 88 10.93 -6.42 -5.65
C PHE A 88 9.59 -6.37 -4.92
N ILE A 89 8.78 -5.35 -5.23
CA ILE A 89 7.50 -5.09 -4.59
C ILE A 89 6.40 -5.78 -5.38
N LYS A 90 5.88 -6.87 -4.82
CA LYS A 90 4.77 -7.64 -5.36
C LYS A 90 3.92 -8.25 -4.24
N ASN A 91 2.70 -8.63 -4.57
CA ASN A 91 1.78 -9.31 -3.66
C ASN A 91 1.44 -8.47 -2.43
N VAL A 92 1.23 -7.17 -2.63
CA VAL A 92 0.89 -6.20 -1.57
C VAL A 92 -0.61 -6.16 -1.32
N ILE A 93 -1.02 -6.10 -0.06
CA ILE A 93 -2.42 -6.06 0.37
C ILE A 93 -2.75 -4.67 0.93
N LEU A 94 -3.82 -4.04 0.44
CA LEU A 94 -4.29 -2.74 0.92
C LEU A 94 -5.12 -2.87 2.20
N ILE A 95 -4.92 -1.94 3.14
CA ILE A 95 -5.74 -1.77 4.34
C ILE A 95 -6.14 -0.30 4.49
N GLY A 96 -7.44 -0.01 4.42
CA GLY A 96 -7.98 1.34 4.64
C GLY A 96 -7.40 2.41 3.71
N VAL A 97 -6.95 2.04 2.51
CA VAL A 97 -6.30 2.96 1.56
C VAL A 97 -7.36 3.73 0.76
N GLY A 98 -7.10 5.00 0.50
CA GLY A 98 -7.96 5.88 -0.31
C GLY A 98 -7.32 6.32 -1.63
N TRP A 99 -8.15 6.82 -2.53
CA TRP A 99 -7.74 7.47 -3.77
C TRP A 99 -7.58 8.98 -3.56
N TRP A 100 -6.52 9.56 -4.13
CA TRP A 100 -6.25 10.98 -4.05
C TRP A 100 -7.21 11.77 -4.93
N GLN A 101 -8.17 12.42 -4.30
CA GLN A 101 -9.17 13.30 -4.91
C GLN A 101 -9.99 12.64 -6.03
N TYR A 102 -10.97 13.38 -6.53
CA TYR A 102 -11.69 13.01 -7.74
C TYR A 102 -10.80 13.23 -8.96
N GLN A 103 -10.54 12.16 -9.69
CA GLN A 103 -9.63 12.14 -10.83
C GLN A 103 -10.28 11.37 -11.98
N LYS A 104 -9.78 11.60 -13.19
CA LYS A 104 -10.10 10.77 -14.35
C LYS A 104 -9.67 9.32 -14.13
N SER A 105 -10.05 8.42 -15.04
CA SER A 105 -9.65 7.02 -14.96
C SER A 105 -8.13 6.85 -14.85
N PRO A 106 -7.64 5.83 -14.14
CA PRO A 106 -6.21 5.60 -14.00
C PRO A 106 -5.55 5.43 -15.36
N ASN A 107 -4.42 6.12 -15.56
CA ASN A 107 -3.66 6.01 -16.80
C ASN A 107 -3.03 4.61 -16.95
N SER A 108 -2.53 4.31 -18.14
CA SER A 108 -1.94 3.00 -18.43
C SER A 108 -0.78 2.65 -17.50
N TYR A 109 0.03 3.64 -17.13
CA TYR A 109 1.14 3.46 -16.18
C TYR A 109 0.64 2.97 -14.82
N THR A 110 -0.31 3.71 -14.22
CA THR A 110 -0.90 3.39 -12.92
C THR A 110 -1.60 2.04 -12.96
N ARG A 111 -2.34 1.74 -14.04
CA ARG A 111 -2.98 0.44 -14.24
C ARG A 111 -1.97 -0.70 -14.22
N VAL A 112 -0.86 -0.57 -14.95
CA VAL A 112 0.20 -1.60 -14.98
C VAL A 112 0.88 -1.72 -13.61
N LEU A 113 1.20 -0.58 -12.97
CA LEU A 113 1.83 -0.55 -11.66
C LEU A 113 0.98 -1.29 -10.61
N LEU A 114 -0.27 -0.86 -10.42
CA LEU A 114 -1.17 -1.47 -9.43
C LEU A 114 -1.48 -2.92 -9.77
N SER A 115 -1.71 -3.24 -11.05
CA SER A 115 -1.97 -4.63 -11.46
C SER A 115 -0.80 -5.57 -11.22
N ARG A 116 0.44 -5.10 -11.13
CA ARG A 116 1.61 -5.95 -10.82
C ARG A 116 1.95 -5.99 -9.34
N ILE A 117 1.67 -4.91 -8.60
CA ILE A 117 2.01 -4.82 -7.18
C ILE A 117 0.97 -5.49 -6.29
N LEU A 118 -0.31 -5.25 -6.56
CA LEU A 118 -1.38 -5.65 -5.65
C LEU A 118 -1.69 -7.16 -5.72
N HIS A 119 -1.94 -7.74 -4.56
CA HIS A 119 -2.22 -9.15 -4.38
C HIS A 119 -3.49 -9.58 -5.14
N LYS A 120 -3.43 -10.69 -5.87
CA LYS A 120 -4.55 -11.12 -6.73
C LYS A 120 -5.63 -11.93 -6.04
N LYS A 121 -5.33 -12.50 -4.87
CA LYS A 121 -6.23 -13.42 -4.15
C LYS A 121 -6.79 -12.90 -2.83
N TYR A 122 -6.13 -11.93 -2.20
CA TYR A 122 -6.53 -11.47 -0.87
C TYR A 122 -7.41 -10.25 -1.00
N LEU A 123 -8.41 -10.13 -0.13
CA LEU A 123 -9.28 -8.95 -0.10
C LEU A 123 -8.47 -7.70 0.23
N HIS A 124 -8.64 -6.66 -0.57
CA HIS A 124 -8.12 -5.33 -0.33
C HIS A 124 -9.16 -4.52 0.43
N SER A 125 -8.76 -3.91 1.54
CA SER A 125 -9.60 -2.97 2.25
C SER A 125 -9.29 -1.55 1.75
N VAL A 126 -10.33 -0.83 1.37
CA VAL A 126 -10.28 0.57 0.94
C VAL A 126 -11.19 1.45 1.80
N ARG A 127 -10.91 2.74 1.82
CA ARG A 127 -11.59 3.72 2.68
C ARG A 127 -13.02 4.05 2.24
N ASP A 128 -13.28 4.06 0.93
CA ASP A 128 -14.53 4.53 0.37
C ASP A 128 -14.90 3.81 -0.95
N ASN A 129 -16.17 3.94 -1.33
CA ASN A 129 -16.71 3.35 -2.57
C ASN A 129 -16.02 3.92 -3.82
N TYR A 130 -15.61 5.18 -3.79
CA TYR A 130 -14.93 5.80 -4.93
C TYR A 130 -13.60 5.08 -5.23
N THR A 131 -12.81 4.79 -4.21
CA THR A 131 -11.56 4.02 -4.31
C THR A 131 -11.85 2.59 -4.78
N ALA A 132 -12.89 1.96 -4.25
CA ALA A 132 -13.33 0.63 -4.67
C ALA A 132 -13.69 0.61 -6.17
N ASP A 133 -14.46 1.58 -6.64
CA ASP A 133 -14.91 1.68 -8.03
C ASP A 133 -13.73 1.94 -8.98
N LYS A 134 -12.75 2.74 -8.58
CA LYS A 134 -11.52 2.94 -9.35
C LYS A 134 -10.70 1.67 -9.49
N LEU A 135 -10.57 0.89 -8.42
CA LEU A 135 -9.87 -0.40 -8.44
C LEU A 135 -10.65 -1.44 -9.28
N LYS A 136 -11.98 -1.48 -9.17
CA LYS A 136 -12.85 -2.31 -10.01
C LYS A 136 -12.72 -1.95 -11.49
N ALA A 137 -12.68 -0.67 -11.83
CA ALA A 137 -12.51 -0.18 -13.20
C ALA A 137 -11.17 -0.60 -13.85
N ILE A 138 -10.15 -0.93 -13.04
CA ILE A 138 -8.88 -1.47 -13.52
C ILE A 138 -8.75 -3.00 -13.34
N GLY A 139 -9.84 -3.68 -12.95
CA GLY A 139 -9.95 -5.14 -12.97
C GLY A 139 -9.81 -5.85 -11.62
N PHE A 140 -9.76 -5.14 -10.49
CA PHE A 140 -9.76 -5.76 -9.17
C PHE A 140 -11.18 -6.07 -8.71
N LYS A 141 -11.46 -7.36 -8.47
CA LYS A 141 -12.75 -7.84 -7.93
C LYS A 141 -12.69 -8.13 -6.43
N ASN A 142 -11.49 -8.10 -5.87
CA ASN A 142 -11.15 -8.39 -4.48
C ASN A 142 -10.96 -7.09 -3.69
N VAL A 143 -11.95 -6.18 -3.77
CA VAL A 143 -11.98 -4.89 -3.07
C VAL A 143 -13.39 -4.57 -2.61
#